data_AF-V4KJD9-F1
#
_entry.id   AF-V4KJD9-F1
#
_cell.length_a   1.000
_cell.length_b   1.000
_cell.length_c   1.000
_cell.angle_alpha   90.00
_cell.angle_beta   90.00
_cell.angle_gamma   90.00
#
_symmetry.space_group_name_H-M   'P 1'
#
loop_
_entity.id
_entity.type
_entity.pdbx_description
1 polymer ?
#
loop_
_entity_poly.entity_id
_entity_poly.type
_entity_poly.pdbx_seq_one_letter_code
_entity_poly.pdbx_strand_id
1 'polypeptide(L)'
;MRKFTTLSGILKDEASQMKLNMVHLCSSENAKTIDLALLKATTHTPHEPPSDKYVTFLQSTVDTCYGLETVVAIVKRLRLTTDVCVAAKCLILLHKMIKSENGYKGENSRRGNPSHRTLIYNQGGSNLILNDLKVDSSSFTTELYPWVQWYKQYLDCYLSIAEVLSIIPSIQENSEDKRYETQRVSSYTTDCIFKQIDLLVDLFELISGRPETPTSKPNKIVIEMIEVIVKDYLSAMRLIQIRFVELNERIAKPDELVPVLVRLEKCKEGMSEFSWRGKYLVEDFWSLVLKLKDGKR
;
A
#
# COMPACT_ATOMS: atom_id res chain seq x y z
N MET A 1 1.62 -26.53 21.37
CA MET A 1 2.50 -26.02 20.28
C MET A 1 2.63 -24.48 20.23
N ARG A 2 1.56 -23.66 20.43
CA ARG A 2 1.66 -22.17 20.37
C ARG A 2 2.76 -21.53 21.24
N LYS A 3 3.03 -22.06 22.44
CA LYS A 3 4.05 -21.50 23.33
C LYS A 3 5.47 -21.62 22.75
N PHE A 4 5.76 -22.70 22.03
CA PHE A 4 7.09 -22.94 21.46
C PHE A 4 7.41 -22.01 20.28
N THR A 5 6.46 -21.77 19.39
CA THR A 5 6.64 -20.85 18.25
C THR A 5 6.84 -19.41 18.74
N THR A 6 6.08 -18.98 19.76
CA THR A 6 6.25 -17.66 20.39
C THR A 6 7.61 -17.52 21.07
N LEU A 7 8.04 -18.52 21.86
CA LEU A 7 9.34 -18.51 22.53
C LEU A 7 10.51 -18.50 21.52
N SER A 8 10.41 -19.29 20.45
CA SER A 8 11.40 -19.26 19.37
C SER A 8 11.47 -17.89 18.68
N GLY A 9 10.32 -17.22 18.49
CA GLY A 9 10.26 -15.86 17.97
C GLY A 9 11.00 -14.86 18.86
N ILE A 10 10.72 -14.89 20.17
CA ILE A 10 11.37 -14.01 21.16
C ILE A 10 12.90 -14.18 21.12
N LEU A 11 13.40 -15.41 21.09
CA LEU A 11 14.84 -15.67 21.02
C LEU A 11 15.47 -15.14 19.72
N LYS A 12 14.77 -15.26 18.58
CA LYS A 12 15.23 -14.69 17.30
C LYS A 12 15.25 -13.16 17.33
N ASP A 13 14.29 -12.55 18.03
CA ASP A 13 14.22 -11.10 18.21
C ASP A 13 15.35 -10.57 19.09
N GLU A 14 15.66 -11.27 20.19
CA GLU A 14 16.82 -10.94 21.05
C GLU A 14 18.14 -11.09 20.29
N ALA A 15 18.31 -12.18 19.54
CA ALA A 15 19.49 -12.39 18.71
C ALA A 15 19.65 -11.30 17.64
N SER A 16 18.54 -10.85 17.04
CA SER A 16 18.55 -9.76 16.06
C SER A 16 18.96 -8.43 16.69
N GLN A 17 18.47 -8.12 17.89
CA GLN A 17 18.86 -6.92 18.64
C GLN A 17 20.33 -6.95 19.07
N MET A 18 20.83 -8.11 19.52
CA MET A 18 22.24 -8.28 19.88
C MET A 18 23.14 -8.07 18.66
N LYS A 19 22.79 -8.66 17.51
CA LYS A 19 23.51 -8.46 16.25
C LYS A 19 23.53 -6.98 15.85
N LEU A 20 22.43 -6.27 16.04
CA LEU A 20 22.34 -4.84 15.76
C LEU A 20 23.29 -4.04 16.66
N ASN A 21 23.25 -4.26 17.97
CA ASN A 21 24.13 -3.55 18.92
C ASN A 21 25.62 -3.71 18.56
N MET A 22 26.02 -4.88 18.05
CA MET A 22 27.39 -5.09 17.57
C MET A 22 27.72 -4.32 16.28
N VAL A 23 26.81 -4.34 15.29
CA VAL A 23 27.00 -3.61 14.02
C VAL A 23 27.10 -2.10 14.25
N HIS A 24 26.39 -1.59 15.26
CA HIS A 24 26.29 -0.16 15.52
C HIS A 24 27.39 0.39 16.44
N LEU A 25 28.41 -0.37 16.81
CA LEU A 25 29.55 0.15 17.57
C LEU A 25 30.23 1.36 16.90
N CYS A 26 30.05 1.53 15.58
CA CYS A 26 30.60 2.64 14.80
C CYS A 26 29.54 3.50 14.06
N SER A 27 28.25 3.31 14.33
CA SER A 27 27.15 4.03 13.66
C SER A 27 26.65 5.23 14.47
N SER A 28 25.98 6.18 13.81
CA SER A 28 25.30 7.29 14.49
C SER A 28 24.20 6.79 15.44
N GLU A 29 23.93 7.54 16.52
CA GLU A 29 22.87 7.23 17.49
C GLU A 29 21.47 7.24 16.86
N ASN A 30 21.27 8.06 15.82
CA ASN A 30 19.99 8.13 15.11
C ASN A 30 19.75 6.86 14.26
N ALA A 31 20.77 6.39 13.55
CA ALA A 31 20.68 5.13 12.80
C ALA A 31 20.41 3.93 13.73
N LYS A 32 21.06 3.90 14.90
CA LYS A 32 20.78 2.90 15.96
C LYS A 32 19.31 2.89 16.37
N THR A 33 18.76 4.09 16.62
CA THR A 33 17.40 4.24 17.10
C THR A 33 16.38 3.82 16.04
N ILE A 34 16.62 4.17 14.78
CA ILE A 34 15.79 3.76 13.64
C ILE A 34 15.80 2.24 13.47
N ASP A 35 16.98 1.62 13.44
CA ASP A 35 17.08 0.18 13.27
C ASP A 35 16.50 -0.59 14.47
N LEU A 36 16.67 -0.09 15.70
CA LEU A 36 16.06 -0.69 16.88
C LEU A 36 14.54 -0.59 16.83
N ALA A 37 13.99 0.56 16.45
CA ALA A 37 12.55 0.73 16.28
C ALA A 37 12.01 -0.19 15.18
N LEU A 38 12.74 -0.33 14.06
CA LEU A 38 12.41 -1.26 12.99
C LEU A 38 12.36 -2.71 13.49
N LEU A 39 13.37 -3.19 14.21
CA LEU A 39 13.38 -4.54 14.80
C LEU A 39 12.16 -4.77 15.70
N LYS A 40 11.83 -3.81 16.55
CA LYS A 40 10.70 -3.91 17.48
C LYS A 40 9.34 -3.80 16.79
N ALA A 41 9.27 -3.11 15.65
CA ALA A 41 8.06 -3.07 14.82
C ALA A 41 7.88 -4.37 14.01
N THR A 42 8.94 -5.11 13.73
CA THR A 42 8.94 -6.26 12.80
C THR A 42 9.46 -7.53 13.46
N THR A 43 8.94 -7.80 14.67
CA THR A 43 9.28 -8.98 15.47
C THR A 43 8.91 -10.29 14.76
N HIS A 44 9.55 -11.39 15.16
CA HIS A 44 9.18 -12.75 14.72
C HIS A 44 7.91 -13.25 15.42
N THR A 45 7.39 -12.52 16.42
CA THR A 45 6.15 -12.88 17.14
C THR A 45 4.97 -13.02 16.18
N PRO A 46 4.34 -14.21 16.09
CA PRO A 46 3.16 -14.41 15.26
C PRO A 46 1.93 -13.73 15.88
N HIS A 47 0.91 -13.48 15.05
CA HIS A 47 -0.40 -12.94 15.45
C HIS A 47 -0.45 -11.49 15.95
N GLU A 48 0.65 -10.74 15.92
CA GLU A 48 0.65 -9.31 16.22
C GLU A 48 1.05 -8.53 14.97
N PRO A 49 0.31 -7.48 14.57
CA PRO A 49 0.76 -6.56 13.52
C PRO A 49 1.97 -5.74 13.98
N PRO A 50 2.58 -4.91 13.12
CA PRO A 50 3.61 -3.98 13.56
C PRO A 50 3.14 -3.10 14.71
N SER A 51 3.96 -2.96 15.75
CA SER A 51 3.59 -2.19 16.95
C SER A 51 3.44 -0.70 16.63
N ASP A 52 2.25 -0.15 16.90
CA ASP A 52 1.88 1.23 16.59
C ASP A 52 2.85 2.26 17.16
N LYS A 53 3.37 2.04 18.37
CA LYS A 53 4.38 2.91 18.98
C LYS A 53 5.60 3.10 18.07
N TYR A 54 6.12 2.01 17.52
CA TYR A 54 7.30 2.05 16.66
C TYR A 54 6.94 2.45 15.23
N VAL A 55 5.76 2.08 14.75
CA VAL A 55 5.24 2.55 13.45
C VAL A 55 5.17 4.08 13.43
N THR A 56 4.54 4.70 14.43
CA THR A 56 4.41 6.17 14.55
C THR A 56 5.78 6.86 14.64
N PHE A 57 6.72 6.27 15.38
CA PHE A 57 8.09 6.77 15.42
C PHE A 57 8.77 6.70 14.05
N LEU A 58 8.67 5.58 13.34
CA LEU A 58 9.27 5.43 12.01
C LEU A 58 8.60 6.39 11.00
N GLN A 59 7.28 6.57 11.06
CA GLN A 59 6.55 7.54 10.24
C GLN A 59 7.02 8.97 10.49
N SER A 60 7.28 9.36 11.73
CA SER A 60 7.77 10.71 12.03
C SER A 60 9.15 11.00 11.45
N THR A 61 9.94 9.96 11.12
CA THR A 61 11.21 10.15 10.41
C THR A 61 11.04 10.44 8.92
N VAL A 62 9.91 10.07 8.30
CA VAL A 62 9.68 10.17 6.85
C VAL A 62 9.78 11.61 6.35
N ASP A 63 9.29 12.58 7.12
CA ASP A 63 9.33 14.01 6.76
C ASP A 63 10.64 14.70 7.18
N THR A 64 11.63 13.93 7.67
CA THR A 64 12.94 14.45 8.12
C THR A 64 14.06 14.03 7.16
N CYS A 65 15.28 14.50 7.41
CA CYS A 65 16.48 14.03 6.69
C CYS A 65 16.75 12.52 6.82
N TYR A 66 16.10 11.84 7.77
CA TYR A 66 16.26 10.40 8.01
C TYR A 66 15.24 9.53 7.26
N GLY A 67 14.26 10.13 6.57
CA GLY A 67 13.18 9.38 5.92
C GLY A 67 13.69 8.36 4.90
N LEU A 68 14.69 8.75 4.11
CA LEU A 68 15.38 7.86 3.18
C LEU A 68 16.03 6.69 3.91
N GLU A 69 16.83 6.96 4.94
CA GLU A 69 17.54 5.93 5.71
C GLU A 69 16.58 4.92 6.33
N THR A 70 15.44 5.40 6.86
CA THR A 70 14.37 4.55 7.39
C THR A 70 13.80 3.61 6.33
N VAL A 71 13.48 4.14 5.14
CA VAL A 71 12.99 3.32 4.02
C VAL A 71 14.03 2.28 3.59
N VAL A 72 15.30 2.68 3.44
CA VAL A 72 16.41 1.77 3.09
C VAL A 72 16.50 0.63 4.09
N ALA A 73 16.42 0.94 5.38
CA ALA A 73 16.49 -0.04 6.46
C ALA A 73 15.33 -1.05 6.38
N ILE A 74 14.10 -0.58 6.12
CA ILE A 74 12.94 -1.46 5.95
C ILE A 74 13.11 -2.39 4.74
N VAL A 75 13.48 -1.85 3.57
CA VAL A 75 13.70 -2.66 2.36
C VAL A 75 14.83 -3.67 2.57
N LYS A 76 15.93 -3.25 3.21
CA LYS A 76 17.05 -4.15 3.54
C LYS A 76 16.60 -5.28 4.45
N ARG A 77 15.77 -4.99 5.47
CA ARG A 77 15.23 -6.02 6.36
C ARG A 77 14.30 -7.00 5.63
N LEU A 78 13.42 -6.49 4.77
CA LEU A 78 12.55 -7.30 3.90
C LEU A 78 13.37 -8.26 3.02
N ARG A 79 14.45 -7.76 2.44
CA ARG A 79 15.36 -8.53 1.56
C ARG A 79 16.26 -9.52 2.29
N LEU A 80 16.43 -9.41 3.59
CA LEU A 80 17.32 -10.30 4.36
C LEU A 80 16.55 -11.31 5.20
N THR A 81 15.28 -11.07 5.48
CA THR A 81 14.47 -12.00 6.27
C THR A 81 14.10 -13.23 5.44
N THR A 82 14.08 -14.39 6.09
CA THR A 82 13.43 -15.61 5.57
C THR A 82 12.16 -15.92 6.34
N ASP A 83 11.71 -15.04 7.24
CA ASP A 83 10.55 -15.24 8.11
C ASP A 83 9.32 -14.54 7.53
N VAL A 84 8.22 -15.30 7.37
CA VAL A 84 6.97 -14.83 6.77
C VAL A 84 6.35 -13.68 7.59
N CYS A 85 6.42 -13.73 8.93
CA CYS A 85 5.85 -12.71 9.80
C CYS A 85 6.63 -11.40 9.67
N VAL A 86 7.96 -11.50 9.69
CA VAL A 86 8.84 -10.32 9.54
C VAL A 86 8.63 -9.70 8.17
N ALA A 87 8.55 -10.51 7.10
CA ALA A 87 8.29 -10.02 5.75
C ALA A 87 6.94 -9.29 5.67
N ALA A 88 5.87 -9.88 6.19
CA ALA A 88 4.55 -9.28 6.24
C ALA A 88 4.55 -7.91 6.97
N LYS A 89 5.19 -7.85 8.14
CA LYS A 89 5.32 -6.62 8.94
C LYS A 89 6.14 -5.55 8.23
N CYS A 90 7.21 -5.93 7.52
CA CYS A 90 7.99 -4.99 6.70
C CYS A 90 7.17 -4.41 5.55
N LEU A 91 6.36 -5.24 4.86
CA LEU A 91 5.49 -4.78 3.78
C LEU A 91 4.42 -3.80 4.30
N ILE A 92 3.78 -4.10 5.44
CA ILE A 92 2.83 -3.17 6.08
C ILE A 92 3.50 -1.85 6.44
N LEU A 93 4.72 -1.89 7.00
CA LEU A 93 5.49 -0.69 7.31
C LEU A 93 5.80 0.12 6.05
N LEU A 94 6.28 -0.51 4.97
CA LEU A 94 6.53 0.17 3.70
C LEU A 94 5.27 0.88 3.21
N HIS A 95 4.13 0.19 3.23
CA HIS A 95 2.86 0.77 2.83
C HIS A 95 2.50 2.00 3.67
N LYS A 96 2.63 1.90 5.00
CA LYS A 96 2.38 3.02 5.91
C LYS A 96 3.37 4.17 5.73
N MET A 97 4.63 3.90 5.35
CA MET A 97 5.62 4.95 5.05
C MET A 97 5.27 5.68 3.76
N ILE A 98 4.90 4.95 2.70
CA ILE A 98 4.46 5.53 1.42
C ILE A 98 3.31 6.51 1.64
N LYS A 99 2.34 6.13 2.48
CA LYS A 99 1.15 6.96 2.78
C LYS A 99 1.40 8.10 3.77
N SER A 100 2.49 8.06 4.53
CA SER A 100 2.81 9.07 5.54
C SER A 100 3.42 10.32 4.95
N GLU A 101 3.84 10.31 3.67
CA GLU A 101 4.25 11.53 2.99
C GLU A 101 3.06 12.48 3.01
N ASN A 102 3.16 13.55 3.80
CA ASN A 102 2.15 14.59 3.85
C ASN A 102 1.96 15.12 2.42
N GLY A 103 0.88 14.65 1.77
CA GLY A 103 0.44 15.15 0.49
C GLY A 103 0.31 16.66 0.57
N TYR A 104 0.98 17.35 -0.36
CA TYR A 104 0.67 18.74 -0.72
C TYR A 104 0.70 19.76 0.43
N LYS A 105 1.89 20.08 0.97
CA LYS A 105 2.20 21.48 1.28
C LYS A 105 2.83 22.10 0.03
N GLY A 106 2.02 22.96 -0.61
CA GLY A 106 2.14 23.43 -1.99
C GLY A 106 3.52 23.94 -2.43
N GLU A 107 3.74 23.84 -3.75
CA GLU A 107 4.63 24.56 -4.67
C GLU A 107 6.06 24.99 -4.26
N ASN A 108 6.52 24.78 -3.03
CA ASN A 108 7.81 25.25 -2.52
C ASN A 108 8.70 24.12 -2.02
N SER A 109 8.29 22.85 -2.13
CA SER A 109 9.18 21.71 -1.90
C SER A 109 10.13 21.55 -3.08
N ARG A 110 11.15 22.40 -3.08
CA ARG A 110 12.48 22.28 -3.68
C ARG A 110 12.57 21.22 -4.79
N ARG A 111 12.43 21.71 -6.03
CA ARG A 111 12.52 21.06 -7.35
C ARG A 111 13.82 20.30 -7.65
N GLY A 112 14.39 19.59 -6.67
CA GLY A 112 15.70 18.96 -6.80
C GLY A 112 16.03 17.87 -5.77
N ASN A 113 15.16 17.56 -4.81
CA ASN A 113 15.34 16.35 -3.99
C ASN A 113 14.47 15.23 -4.59
N PRO A 114 15.05 14.07 -4.96
CA PRO A 114 14.26 12.93 -5.38
C PRO A 114 13.29 12.58 -4.25
N SER A 115 11.99 12.61 -4.53
CA SER A 115 10.98 12.22 -3.54
C SER A 115 11.36 10.84 -2.99
N HIS A 116 11.13 10.60 -1.69
CA HIS A 116 11.32 9.27 -1.11
C HIS A 116 10.64 8.17 -1.95
N ARG A 117 9.56 8.53 -2.67
CA ARG A 117 8.90 7.78 -3.77
C ARG A 117 9.84 7.24 -4.85
N THR A 118 10.61 8.11 -5.50
CA THR A 118 11.59 7.72 -6.53
C THR A 118 12.69 6.86 -5.94
N LEU A 119 12.95 6.93 -4.62
CA LEU A 119 13.97 6.15 -3.94
C LEU A 119 13.47 4.78 -3.45
N ILE A 120 12.21 4.65 -3.02
CA ILE A 120 11.55 3.34 -2.82
C ILE A 120 11.56 2.58 -4.14
N TYR A 121 11.26 3.28 -5.24
CA TYR A 121 11.30 2.73 -6.58
C TYR A 121 12.73 2.39 -7.04
N ASN A 122 13.71 3.29 -6.87
CA ASN A 122 15.09 3.07 -7.31
C ASN A 122 15.87 2.08 -6.43
N GLN A 123 15.62 2.03 -5.12
CA GLN A 123 16.27 1.07 -4.23
C GLN A 123 15.51 -0.25 -4.14
N GLY A 124 14.19 -0.23 -4.26
CA GLY A 124 13.32 -1.42 -4.35
C GLY A 124 13.45 -2.13 -5.69
N GLY A 125 13.79 -1.40 -6.76
CA GLY A 125 13.62 -1.86 -8.13
C GLY A 125 12.14 -1.97 -8.45
N SER A 126 11.81 -2.15 -9.73
CA SER A 126 10.44 -2.44 -10.20
C SER A 126 9.85 -3.77 -9.68
N ASN A 127 10.37 -4.33 -8.59
CA ASN A 127 9.95 -5.57 -7.96
C ASN A 127 10.46 -5.64 -6.51
N LEU A 128 9.60 -5.47 -5.50
CA LEU A 128 9.96 -5.75 -4.10
C LEU A 128 10.48 -7.20 -3.98
N ILE A 129 11.79 -7.39 -3.81
CA ILE A 129 12.38 -8.73 -3.74
C ILE A 129 12.15 -9.34 -2.35
N LEU A 130 11.56 -10.53 -2.33
CA LEU A 130 11.47 -11.40 -1.15
C LEU A 130 12.51 -12.50 -1.29
N ASN A 131 13.19 -12.86 -0.20
CA ASN A 131 13.95 -14.11 -0.16
C ASN A 131 13.02 -15.32 -0.10
N ASP A 132 13.60 -16.51 -0.23
CA ASP A 132 12.93 -17.78 0.04
C ASP A 132 12.38 -17.80 1.47
N LEU A 133 11.08 -17.50 1.60
CA LEU A 133 10.40 -17.44 2.89
C LEU A 133 10.20 -18.85 3.42
N LYS A 134 10.61 -19.07 4.66
CA LYS A 134 10.41 -20.32 5.39
C LYS A 134 8.97 -20.39 5.86
N VAL A 135 8.14 -21.10 5.10
CA VAL A 135 6.83 -21.52 5.55
C VAL A 135 7.02 -22.72 6.46
N ASP A 136 6.79 -22.53 7.76
CA ASP A 136 6.79 -23.66 8.69
C ASP A 136 5.50 -24.48 8.55
N SER A 137 5.42 -25.64 9.20
CA SER A 137 4.22 -26.48 9.16
C SER A 137 3.06 -25.93 10.00
N SER A 138 3.10 -24.65 10.41
CA SER A 138 2.00 -24.06 11.16
C SER A 138 0.90 -23.58 10.21
N SER A 139 -0.35 -23.75 10.63
CA SER A 139 -1.50 -23.22 9.90
C SER A 139 -1.42 -21.71 9.70
N PHE A 140 -0.75 -21.00 10.62
CA PHE A 140 -0.61 -19.54 10.59
C PHE A 140 0.28 -19.05 9.46
N THR A 141 1.47 -19.61 9.29
CA THR A 141 2.40 -19.19 8.21
C THR A 141 1.91 -19.67 6.85
N THR A 142 1.25 -20.83 6.79
CA THR A 142 0.62 -21.36 5.58
C THR A 142 -0.48 -20.43 5.08
N GLU A 143 -1.28 -19.85 5.99
CA GLU A 143 -2.29 -18.84 5.67
C GLU A 143 -1.66 -17.49 5.30
N LEU A 144 -0.62 -17.05 6.03
CA LEU A 144 0.00 -15.75 5.82
C LEU A 144 0.83 -15.67 4.55
N TYR A 145 1.44 -16.77 4.10
CA TYR A 145 2.37 -16.77 2.97
C TYR A 145 1.73 -16.30 1.64
N PRO A 146 0.56 -16.82 1.20
CA PRO A 146 -0.13 -16.30 0.02
C PRO A 146 -0.42 -14.80 0.13
N TRP A 147 -0.81 -14.33 1.32
CA TRP A 147 -1.02 -12.91 1.58
C TRP A 147 0.25 -12.08 1.43
N VAL A 148 1.40 -12.56 1.90
CA VAL A 148 2.69 -11.86 1.73
C VAL A 148 3.06 -11.74 0.26
N GLN A 149 2.89 -12.81 -0.53
CA GLN A 149 3.18 -12.79 -1.97
C GLN A 149 2.24 -11.83 -2.71
N TRP A 150 0.95 -11.92 -2.43
CA TRP A 150 -0.05 -11.05 -3.04
C TRP A 150 0.15 -9.58 -2.63
N TYR A 151 0.42 -9.30 -1.35
CA TYR A 151 0.60 -7.93 -0.86
C TYR A 151 1.86 -7.27 -1.42
N LYS A 152 2.91 -8.06 -1.67
CA LYS A 152 4.08 -7.59 -2.42
C LYS A 152 3.69 -7.15 -3.83
N GLN A 153 2.98 -8.00 -4.59
CA GLN A 153 2.50 -7.65 -5.94
C GLN A 153 1.59 -6.42 -5.92
N TYR A 154 0.72 -6.32 -4.90
CA TYR A 154 -0.11 -5.16 -4.65
C TYR A 154 0.71 -3.88 -4.48
N LEU A 155 1.74 -3.90 -3.65
CA LEU A 155 2.60 -2.72 -3.46
C LEU A 155 3.41 -2.37 -4.70
N ASP A 156 3.88 -3.36 -5.46
CA ASP A 156 4.56 -3.12 -6.74
C ASP A 156 3.63 -2.40 -7.74
N CYS A 157 2.38 -2.87 -7.86
CA CYS A 157 1.34 -2.22 -8.67
C CYS A 157 1.03 -0.80 -8.16
N TYR A 158 0.83 -0.65 -6.85
CA TYR A 158 0.53 0.64 -6.22
C TYR A 158 1.63 1.69 -6.44
N LEU A 159 2.89 1.29 -6.33
CA LEU A 159 4.05 2.15 -6.59
C LEU A 159 4.16 2.52 -8.07
N SER A 160 3.91 1.57 -8.98
CA SER A 160 3.87 1.85 -10.42
C SER A 160 2.77 2.86 -10.78
N ILE A 161 1.60 2.76 -10.13
CA ILE A 161 0.52 3.73 -10.31
C ILE A 161 0.95 5.11 -9.80
N ALA A 162 1.57 5.18 -8.62
CA ALA A 162 2.05 6.44 -8.07
C ALA A 162 3.09 7.13 -8.97
N GLU A 163 3.93 6.35 -9.66
CA GLU A 163 4.87 6.85 -10.67
C GLU A 163 4.13 7.44 -11.88
N VAL A 164 3.23 6.68 -12.49
CA VAL A 164 2.50 7.12 -13.70
C VAL A 164 1.56 8.30 -13.42
N LEU A 165 0.83 8.24 -12.30
CA LEU A 165 -0.07 9.33 -11.89
C LEU A 165 0.68 10.55 -11.35
N SER A 166 1.98 10.42 -11.03
CA SER A 166 2.76 11.40 -10.28
C SER A 166 2.14 11.80 -8.93
N ILE A 167 1.11 11.08 -8.46
CA ILE A 167 0.40 11.25 -7.18
C ILE A 167 0.11 9.87 -6.60
N ILE A 168 0.26 9.76 -5.29
CA ILE A 168 -0.15 8.59 -4.52
C ILE A 168 -1.68 8.57 -4.45
N PRO A 169 -2.35 7.42 -4.66
CA PRO A 169 -3.78 7.25 -4.38
C PRO A 169 -4.14 7.43 -2.90
N SER A 170 -4.08 8.66 -2.41
CA SER A 170 -4.33 9.05 -1.02
C SER A 170 -5.38 10.16 -0.89
N ILE A 171 -6.15 10.42 -1.96
CA ILE A 171 -7.19 11.45 -1.96
C ILE A 171 -8.20 11.17 -0.85
N GLN A 172 -8.27 12.08 0.11
CA GLN A 172 -9.19 12.00 1.22
C GLN A 172 -10.57 12.54 0.82
N GLU A 173 -11.56 12.42 1.72
CA GLU A 173 -12.88 13.03 1.56
C GLU A 173 -12.88 14.54 1.84
N ASN A 174 -11.75 15.23 1.65
CA ASN A 174 -11.72 16.68 1.79
C ASN A 174 -12.01 17.32 0.42
N SER A 175 -12.61 18.51 0.45
CA SER A 175 -13.00 19.23 -0.78
C SER A 175 -11.79 19.79 -1.55
N GLU A 176 -10.67 20.02 -0.87
CA GLU A 176 -9.48 20.60 -1.46
C GLU A 176 -8.73 19.61 -2.34
N ASP A 177 -8.45 18.40 -1.86
CA ASP A 177 -7.82 17.31 -2.61
C ASP A 177 -8.64 17.00 -3.87
N LYS A 178 -9.96 16.94 -3.74
CA LYS A 178 -10.87 16.75 -4.87
C LYS A 178 -10.71 17.89 -5.89
N ARG A 179 -10.69 19.15 -5.44
CA ARG A 179 -10.55 20.32 -6.32
C ARG A 179 -9.20 20.32 -7.05
N TYR A 180 -8.09 20.09 -6.33
CA TYR A 180 -6.76 20.03 -6.94
C TYR A 180 -6.67 18.91 -7.96
N GLU A 181 -7.23 17.74 -7.64
CA GLU A 181 -7.23 16.61 -8.56
C GLU A 181 -8.08 16.88 -9.80
N THR A 182 -9.26 17.47 -9.66
CA THR A 182 -10.10 17.85 -10.81
C THR A 182 -9.36 18.84 -11.71
N GLN A 183 -8.75 19.88 -11.15
CA GLN A 183 -7.96 20.84 -11.92
C GLN A 183 -6.77 20.19 -12.63
N ARG A 184 -6.15 19.19 -12.00
CA ARG A 184 -5.04 18.46 -12.58
C ARG A 184 -5.48 17.55 -13.73
N VAL A 185 -6.56 16.81 -13.53
CA VAL A 185 -7.14 15.91 -14.54
C VAL A 185 -7.62 16.68 -15.78
N SER A 186 -8.17 17.89 -15.61
CA SER A 186 -8.60 18.72 -16.74
C SER A 186 -7.45 19.19 -17.64
N SER A 187 -6.20 19.24 -17.12
CA SER A 187 -5.01 19.57 -17.90
C SER A 187 -4.47 18.41 -18.76
N TYR A 188 -4.89 17.17 -18.48
CA TYR A 188 -4.43 15.98 -19.21
C TYR A 188 -5.15 15.80 -20.54
N THR A 189 -4.51 15.10 -21.49
CA THR A 189 -5.17 14.65 -22.72
C THR A 189 -6.15 13.51 -22.42
N THR A 190 -7.16 13.32 -23.27
CA THR A 190 -8.13 12.23 -23.15
C THR A 190 -7.46 10.86 -23.10
N ASP A 191 -6.47 10.61 -23.97
CA ASP A 191 -5.69 9.37 -23.97
C ASP A 191 -4.91 9.14 -22.67
N CYS A 192 -4.39 10.22 -22.07
CA CYS A 192 -3.72 10.13 -20.77
C CYS A 192 -4.72 9.70 -19.70
N ILE A 193 -5.92 10.30 -19.67
CA ILE A 193 -6.95 9.95 -18.69
C ILE A 193 -7.37 8.48 -18.84
N PHE A 194 -7.56 7.98 -20.06
CA PHE A 194 -7.86 6.56 -20.30
C PHE A 194 -6.78 5.64 -19.74
N LYS A 195 -5.50 5.91 -20.02
CA LYS A 195 -4.38 5.13 -19.48
C LYS A 195 -4.36 5.13 -17.95
N GLN A 196 -4.67 6.28 -17.33
CA GLN A 196 -4.74 6.39 -15.88
C GLN A 196 -5.88 5.56 -15.29
N ILE A 197 -7.05 5.54 -15.94
CA ILE A 197 -8.17 4.71 -15.50
C ILE A 197 -7.80 3.23 -15.64
N ASP A 198 -7.18 2.84 -16.75
CA ASP A 198 -6.81 1.44 -16.99
C ASP A 198 -5.90 0.89 -15.87
N LEU A 199 -4.88 1.66 -15.48
CA LEU A 199 -4.01 1.33 -14.35
C LEU A 199 -4.74 1.28 -13.00
N LEU A 200 -5.70 2.17 -12.77
CA LEU A 200 -6.52 2.16 -11.55
C LEU A 200 -7.48 0.96 -11.53
N VAL A 201 -7.94 0.49 -12.69
CA VAL A 201 -8.74 -0.74 -12.82
C VAL A 201 -7.87 -1.98 -12.60
N ASP A 202 -6.62 -2.00 -13.06
CA ASP A 202 -5.66 -3.07 -12.75
C ASP A 202 -5.49 -3.25 -11.23
N LEU A 203 -5.45 -2.14 -10.48
CA LEU A 203 -5.42 -2.17 -9.01
C LEU A 203 -6.68 -2.82 -8.42
N PHE A 204 -7.85 -2.53 -8.98
CA PHE A 204 -9.12 -3.12 -8.54
C PHE A 204 -9.16 -4.62 -8.81
N GLU A 205 -8.74 -5.05 -10.00
CA GLU A 205 -8.62 -6.46 -10.36
C GLU A 205 -7.69 -7.19 -9.38
N LEU A 206 -6.56 -6.59 -9.03
CA LEU A 206 -5.62 -7.14 -8.07
C LEU A 206 -6.23 -7.26 -6.66
N ILE A 207 -6.93 -6.22 -6.18
CA ILE A 207 -7.66 -6.20 -4.89
C ILE A 207 -8.75 -7.28 -4.85
N SER A 208 -9.49 -7.46 -5.95
CA SER A 208 -10.52 -8.48 -6.07
C SER A 208 -9.96 -9.90 -6.10
N GLY A 209 -8.75 -10.09 -6.63
CA GLY A 209 -8.03 -11.37 -6.68
C GLY A 209 -7.23 -11.73 -5.41
N ARG A 210 -7.49 -11.07 -4.28
CA ARG A 210 -6.78 -11.33 -3.01
C ARG A 210 -7.04 -12.76 -2.49
N PRO A 211 -6.13 -13.33 -1.68
CA PRO A 211 -6.36 -14.62 -1.04
C PRO A 211 -7.56 -14.56 -0.08
N GLU A 212 -8.23 -15.70 0.12
CA GLU A 212 -9.34 -15.78 1.07
C GLU A 212 -8.87 -15.65 2.53
N THR A 213 -9.68 -14.99 3.37
CA THR A 213 -9.45 -14.95 4.82
C THR A 213 -10.31 -16.00 5.54
N PRO A 214 -9.71 -16.92 6.32
CA PRO A 214 -10.48 -17.84 7.16
C PRO A 214 -11.32 -17.09 8.20
N THR A 215 -12.62 -17.39 8.26
CA THR A 215 -13.58 -16.70 9.15
C THR A 215 -13.46 -17.10 10.62
N SER A 216 -12.91 -18.29 10.92
CA SER A 216 -12.93 -18.86 12.28
C SER A 216 -11.91 -18.24 13.25
N LYS A 217 -10.79 -17.72 12.74
CA LYS A 217 -9.77 -17.04 13.56
C LYS A 217 -8.87 -16.17 12.66
N PRO A 218 -9.28 -14.93 12.36
CA PRO A 218 -8.59 -14.13 11.38
C PRO A 218 -7.19 -13.78 11.86
N ASN A 219 -6.22 -13.89 10.95
CA ASN A 219 -4.85 -13.47 11.19
C ASN A 219 -4.79 -11.94 11.34
N LYS A 220 -4.39 -11.44 12.52
CA LYS A 220 -4.33 -9.98 12.79
C LYS A 220 -3.40 -9.22 11.85
N ILE A 221 -2.35 -9.87 11.33
CA ILE A 221 -1.45 -9.25 10.33
C ILE A 221 -2.20 -9.07 9.00
N VAL A 222 -3.01 -10.05 8.60
CA VAL A 222 -3.86 -9.97 7.40
C VAL A 222 -4.95 -8.92 7.58
N ILE A 223 -5.58 -8.84 8.76
CA ILE A 223 -6.53 -7.76 9.06
C ILE A 223 -5.88 -6.39 8.88
N GLU A 224 -4.68 -6.19 9.44
CA GLU A 224 -3.94 -4.93 9.27
C GLU A 224 -3.64 -4.63 7.79
N MET A 225 -3.24 -5.64 7.00
CA MET A 225 -3.04 -5.49 5.56
C MET A 225 -4.33 -4.98 4.87
N ILE A 226 -5.46 -5.63 5.15
CA ILE A 226 -6.77 -5.27 4.61
C ILE A 226 -7.16 -3.85 5.03
N GLU A 227 -6.97 -3.47 6.29
CA GLU A 227 -7.33 -2.13 6.76
C GLU A 227 -6.59 -1.01 6.01
N VAL A 228 -5.32 -1.23 5.67
CA VAL A 228 -4.57 -0.26 4.86
C VAL A 228 -5.06 -0.23 3.42
N ILE A 229 -5.32 -1.39 2.81
CA ILE A 229 -5.84 -1.54 1.42
C ILE A 229 -7.21 -0.90 1.26
N VAL A 230 -8.12 -1.07 2.21
CA VAL A 230 -9.47 -0.49 2.13
C VAL A 230 -9.40 1.03 1.99
N LYS A 231 -8.43 1.69 2.63
CA LYS A 231 -8.22 3.13 2.47
C LYS A 231 -7.74 3.49 1.06
N ASP A 232 -6.90 2.66 0.45
CA ASP A 232 -6.45 2.87 -0.94
C ASP A 232 -7.57 2.63 -1.93
N TYR A 233 -8.36 1.58 -1.72
CA TYR A 233 -9.53 1.26 -2.51
C TYR A 233 -10.47 2.47 -2.61
N LEU A 234 -10.85 3.06 -1.46
CA LEU A 234 -11.71 4.25 -1.45
C LEU A 234 -11.05 5.46 -2.13
N SER A 235 -9.74 5.62 -1.98
CA SER A 235 -8.99 6.72 -2.63
C SER A 235 -8.93 6.53 -4.15
N ALA A 236 -8.72 5.30 -4.61
CA ALA A 236 -8.72 4.92 -6.02
C ALA A 236 -10.13 5.05 -6.64
N MET A 237 -11.20 4.72 -5.91
CA MET A 237 -12.58 4.99 -6.34
C MET A 237 -12.79 6.48 -6.63
N ARG A 238 -12.35 7.38 -5.73
CA ARG A 238 -12.46 8.82 -5.94
C ARG A 238 -11.66 9.29 -7.16
N LEU A 239 -10.44 8.77 -7.34
CA LEU A 239 -9.61 9.07 -8.51
C LEU A 239 -10.29 8.66 -9.81
N ILE A 240 -10.87 7.45 -9.86
CA ILE A 240 -11.62 6.96 -11.02
C ILE A 240 -12.86 7.84 -11.27
N GLN A 241 -13.63 8.20 -10.23
CA GLN A 241 -14.80 9.08 -10.39
C GLN A 241 -14.45 10.41 -11.03
N ILE A 242 -13.40 11.09 -10.55
CA ILE A 242 -12.99 12.39 -11.08
C ILE A 242 -12.66 12.29 -12.58
N ARG A 243 -11.97 11.21 -12.97
CA ARG A 243 -11.59 10.94 -14.37
C ARG A 243 -12.79 10.61 -15.24
N PHE A 244 -13.73 9.80 -14.74
CA PHE A 244 -14.97 9.50 -15.44
C PHE A 244 -15.86 10.74 -15.63
N VAL A 245 -15.93 11.63 -14.64
CA VAL A 245 -16.64 12.90 -14.77
C VAL A 245 -16.02 13.76 -15.87
N GLU A 246 -14.68 13.92 -15.85
CA GLU A 246 -13.97 14.68 -16.90
C GLU A 246 -14.20 14.07 -18.30
N LEU A 247 -14.10 12.75 -18.46
CA LEU A 247 -14.33 12.10 -19.75
C LEU A 247 -15.77 12.27 -20.24
N ASN A 248 -16.73 12.26 -19.32
CA ASN A 248 -18.13 12.52 -19.64
C ASN A 248 -18.35 13.97 -20.10
N GLU A 249 -17.71 14.95 -19.44
CA GLU A 249 -17.76 16.36 -19.84
C GLU A 249 -17.12 16.61 -21.21
N ARG A 250 -16.05 15.89 -21.55
CA ARG A 250 -15.38 15.96 -22.85
C ARG A 250 -16.15 15.29 -23.99
N ILE A 251 -17.29 14.67 -23.71
CA ILE A 251 -18.05 13.88 -24.68
C ILE A 251 -17.15 12.78 -25.29
N ALA A 252 -16.35 12.11 -24.44
CA ALA A 252 -15.62 10.92 -24.88
C ALA A 252 -16.63 9.90 -25.45
N LYS A 253 -16.24 9.20 -26.52
CA LYS A 253 -17.13 8.21 -27.16
C LYS A 253 -17.47 7.13 -26.13
N PRO A 254 -18.75 6.90 -25.81
CA PRO A 254 -19.14 5.87 -24.84
C PRO A 254 -18.54 4.50 -25.14
N ASP A 255 -18.40 4.16 -26.43
CA ASP A 255 -17.82 2.89 -26.91
C ASP A 255 -16.38 2.66 -26.43
N GLU A 256 -15.59 3.73 -26.24
CA GLU A 256 -14.21 3.65 -25.75
C GLU A 256 -14.15 3.40 -24.24
N LEU A 257 -15.20 3.75 -23.49
CA LEU A 257 -15.32 3.52 -22.05
C LEU A 257 -15.82 2.11 -21.71
N VAL A 258 -16.67 1.52 -22.56
CA VAL A 258 -17.33 0.23 -22.31
C VAL A 258 -16.35 -0.88 -21.88
N PRO A 259 -15.18 -1.09 -22.53
CA PRO A 259 -14.25 -2.15 -22.15
C PRO A 259 -13.78 -2.02 -20.70
N VAL A 260 -13.42 -0.80 -20.28
CA VAL A 260 -12.92 -0.50 -18.94
C VAL A 260 -14.02 -0.63 -17.90
N LEU A 261 -15.24 -0.18 -18.22
CA LEU A 261 -16.41 -0.32 -17.33
C LEU A 261 -16.78 -1.79 -17.09
N VAL A 262 -16.69 -2.64 -18.12
CA VAL A 262 -16.94 -4.09 -18.00
C VAL A 262 -15.90 -4.76 -17.10
N ARG A 263 -14.62 -4.39 -17.23
CA ARG A 263 -13.55 -4.88 -16.33
C ARG A 263 -13.83 -4.50 -14.88
N LEU A 264 -14.12 -3.21 -14.65
CA LEU A 264 -14.41 -2.68 -13.34
C LEU A 264 -15.63 -3.34 -12.68
N GLU A 265 -16.68 -3.64 -13.45
CA GLU A 265 -17.88 -4.33 -12.94
C GLU A 265 -17.58 -5.77 -12.48
N LYS A 266 -16.68 -6.49 -13.15
CA LYS A 266 -16.24 -7.82 -12.71
C LYS A 266 -15.58 -7.81 -11.33
N CYS A 267 -14.98 -6.68 -10.93
CA CYS A 267 -14.38 -6.52 -9.62
C CYS A 267 -15.41 -6.34 -8.50
N LYS A 268 -16.66 -5.96 -8.82
CA LYS A 268 -17.67 -5.48 -7.87
C LYS A 268 -17.95 -6.46 -6.72
N GLU A 269 -18.10 -7.75 -7.02
CA GLU A 269 -18.41 -8.77 -6.00
C GLU A 269 -17.27 -8.92 -5.00
N GLY A 270 -16.03 -9.02 -5.49
CA GLY A 270 -14.83 -9.14 -4.65
C GLY A 270 -14.60 -7.94 -3.74
N MET A 271 -15.20 -6.78 -4.05
CA MET A 271 -15.05 -5.54 -3.27
C MET A 271 -16.26 -5.21 -2.39
N SER A 272 -17.35 -5.98 -2.51
CA SER A 272 -18.57 -5.78 -1.72
C SER A 272 -18.33 -5.89 -0.21
N GLU A 273 -17.33 -6.68 0.19
CA GLU A 273 -16.87 -6.83 1.57
C GLU A 273 -16.33 -5.54 2.19
N PHE A 274 -15.96 -4.54 1.38
CA PHE A 274 -15.45 -3.24 1.86
C PHE A 274 -16.53 -2.16 1.92
N SER A 275 -17.76 -2.45 1.45
CA SER A 275 -18.86 -1.49 1.36
C SER A 275 -19.28 -0.85 2.68
N TRP A 276 -18.98 -1.50 3.81
CA TRP A 276 -19.23 -0.94 5.14
C TRP A 276 -18.36 0.30 5.44
N ARG A 277 -17.20 0.45 4.80
CA ARG A 277 -16.38 1.67 4.83
C ARG A 277 -16.77 2.56 3.64
N GLY A 278 -17.59 3.59 3.87
CA GLY A 278 -17.92 4.57 2.82
C GLY A 278 -19.07 4.17 1.91
N LYS A 279 -20.15 3.61 2.48
CA LYS A 279 -21.36 3.16 1.76
C LYS A 279 -21.84 4.14 0.67
N TYR A 280 -21.97 5.42 1.01
CA TYR A 280 -22.41 6.45 0.06
C TYR A 280 -21.47 6.59 -1.15
N LEU A 281 -20.15 6.65 -0.91
CA LEU A 281 -19.15 6.71 -1.99
C LEU A 281 -19.26 5.48 -2.90
N VAL A 282 -19.44 4.30 -2.31
CA VAL A 282 -19.56 3.04 -3.06
C VAL A 282 -20.82 3.02 -3.91
N GLU A 283 -21.96 3.41 -3.36
CA GLU A 283 -23.23 3.50 -4.10
C GLU A 283 -23.15 4.53 -5.23
N ASP A 284 -22.65 5.72 -4.95
CA ASP A 284 -22.48 6.79 -5.95
C ASP A 284 -21.53 6.37 -7.07
N PHE A 285 -20.42 5.70 -6.74
CA PHE A 285 -19.47 5.15 -7.70
C PHE A 285 -20.13 4.18 -8.67
N TRP A 286 -20.82 3.16 -8.14
CA TRP A 286 -21.43 2.14 -8.99
C TRP A 286 -22.62 2.69 -9.78
N SER A 287 -23.35 3.67 -9.24
CA SER A 287 -24.37 4.42 -9.97
C SER A 287 -23.78 5.15 -11.18
N LEU A 288 -22.63 5.83 -11.00
CA LEU A 288 -21.92 6.48 -12.10
C LEU A 288 -21.45 5.48 -13.17
N VAL A 289 -20.83 4.37 -12.76
CA VAL A 289 -20.37 3.31 -13.66
C VAL A 289 -21.52 2.76 -14.52
N LEU A 290 -22.69 2.51 -13.90
CA LEU A 290 -23.88 2.03 -14.61
C LEU A 290 -24.42 3.07 -15.61
N LYS A 291 -24.49 4.35 -15.22
CA LYS A 291 -24.94 5.43 -16.12
C LYS A 291 -24.06 5.55 -17.36
N LEU A 292 -22.74 5.52 -17.18
CA LEU A 292 -21.78 5.63 -18.26
C LEU A 292 -21.85 4.43 -19.22
N LYS A 293 -22.10 3.23 -18.69
CA LYS A 293 -22.24 2.01 -19.48
C LYS A 293 -23.53 1.99 -20.31
N ASP A 294 -24.64 2.43 -19.73
CA ASP A 294 -25.96 2.45 -20.38
C ASP A 294 -26.09 3.59 -21.41
N GLY A 295 -25.11 4.49 -21.51
CA GLY A 295 -25.21 5.71 -22.33
C GLY A 295 -26.31 6.67 -21.87
N LYS A 296 -26.85 6.47 -20.66
CA LYS A 296 -27.89 7.32 -20.07
C LYS A 296 -27.22 8.55 -19.47
N ARG A 297 -27.40 9.69 -20.14
CA ARG A 297 -27.03 11.01 -19.64
C ARG A 297 -28.08 11.53 -18.67
#